data_AF-A0A7C9D0V0-F1
#
_entry.id   AF-A0A7C9D0V0-F1
#
_cell.length_a   1.000
_cell.length_b   1.000
_cell.length_c   1.000
_cell.angle_alpha   90.00
_cell.angle_beta   90.00
_cell.angle_gamma   90.00
#
_symmetry.space_group_name_H-M   'P 1'
#
loop_
_entity.id
_entity.type
_entity.pdbx_description
1 polymer ?
#
loop_
_entity_poly.entity_id
_entity_poly.type
_entity_poly.pdbx_seq_one_letter_code
_entity_poly.pdbx_strand_id
1 'polypeptide(L)'
;MVNGTAPVVNTYPLSSYTFGIKEPKIEKDTSVADRLGRMKLNYMKEGMRTSVEGILLVQEHNHPHVLLLQIGNTFCKLPGGRLKPGENENEGLKRKLSSKLAANSPAPQPNWQIGECVGIWWRPNFETVMYPYCPPHITKPK
;
A
#
# COMPACT_ATOMS: atom_id res chain seq x y z
N MET A 1 -1.61 3.77 30.86
CA MET A 1 -0.70 2.71 30.40
C MET A 1 -1.56 1.54 29.96
N VAL A 2 -1.66 1.27 28.66
CA VAL A 2 -2.44 0.13 28.16
C VAL A 2 -1.55 -1.09 28.22
N ASN A 3 -1.78 -1.97 29.19
CA ASN A 3 -1.23 -3.32 29.22
C ASN A 3 -1.94 -4.14 28.13
N GLY A 4 -1.50 -3.99 26.89
CA GLY A 4 -1.83 -4.92 25.80
C GLY A 4 -0.61 -5.78 25.54
N THR A 5 -0.74 -7.09 25.65
CA THR A 5 0.25 -8.01 25.06
C THR A 5 0.43 -7.63 23.59
N ALA A 6 1.67 -7.37 23.16
CA ALA A 6 1.94 -7.04 21.77
C ALA A 6 1.33 -8.11 20.84
N PRO A 7 0.67 -7.72 19.75
CA PRO A 7 0.04 -8.67 18.84
C PRO A 7 1.10 -9.61 18.24
N VAL A 8 0.83 -10.91 18.29
CA VAL A 8 1.70 -11.92 17.70
C VAL A 8 1.39 -12.04 16.22
N VAL A 9 2.40 -11.87 15.36
CA VAL A 9 2.30 -12.06 13.91
C VAL A 9 3.09 -13.30 13.52
N ASN A 10 2.41 -14.29 12.93
CA ASN A 10 3.05 -15.49 12.43
C ASN A 10 3.73 -15.22 11.07
N THR A 11 4.98 -15.64 10.93
CA THR A 11 5.72 -15.57 9.66
C THR A 11 6.14 -16.96 9.20
N TYR A 12 6.09 -17.20 7.89
CA TYR A 12 6.47 -18.47 7.29
C TYR A 12 7.73 -18.33 6.42
N PRO A 13 8.51 -19.40 6.22
CA PRO A 13 9.68 -19.38 5.34
C PRO A 13 9.36 -18.84 3.95
N LEU A 14 10.24 -18.04 3.36
CA LEU A 14 10.11 -17.52 1.99
C LEU A 14 9.84 -18.64 0.97
N SER A 15 10.46 -19.81 1.17
CA SER A 15 10.26 -21.01 0.34
C SER A 15 8.85 -21.60 0.38
N SER A 16 7.98 -21.13 1.28
CA SER A 16 6.56 -21.53 1.35
C SER A 16 5.69 -20.75 0.35
N TYR A 17 6.26 -19.77 -0.37
CA TYR A 17 5.56 -18.93 -1.32
C TYR A 17 6.15 -19.10 -2.72
N THR A 18 5.27 -19.11 -3.73
CA THR A 18 5.66 -19.16 -5.15
C THR A 18 5.31 -17.83 -5.82
N PHE A 19 6.26 -17.31 -6.61
CA PHE A 19 6.09 -16.05 -7.34
C PHE A 19 5.87 -16.35 -8.83
N GLY A 20 4.63 -16.14 -9.27
CA GLY A 20 4.27 -16.22 -10.69
C GLY A 20 4.43 -14.88 -11.41
N ILE A 21 4.39 -14.94 -12.74
CA ILE A 21 4.37 -13.75 -13.60
C ILE A 21 2.95 -13.58 -14.15
N LYS A 22 2.49 -12.34 -14.25
CA LYS A 22 1.26 -11.95 -14.95
C LYS A 22 1.50 -10.74 -15.84
N GLU A 23 0.46 -10.30 -16.54
CA GLU A 23 0.55 -9.20 -17.48
C GLU A 23 1.11 -7.93 -16.80
N PRO A 24 2.08 -7.26 -17.43
CA PRO A 24 2.65 -6.03 -16.89
C PRO A 24 1.58 -4.97 -16.65
N LYS A 25 1.65 -4.31 -15.48
CA LYS A 25 0.77 -3.20 -15.16
C LYS A 25 1.47 -1.89 -15.49
N ILE A 26 1.04 -1.25 -16.58
CA ILE A 26 1.59 0.01 -17.05
C ILE A 26 1.31 1.12 -16.01
N GLU A 27 2.34 1.89 -15.65
CA GLU A 27 2.18 3.05 -14.78
C GLU A 27 1.39 4.15 -15.50
N LYS A 28 0.50 4.82 -14.77
CA LYS A 28 -0.39 5.83 -15.35
C LYS A 28 0.33 7.13 -15.71
N ASP A 29 1.44 7.41 -15.05
CA ASP A 29 2.15 8.69 -15.16
C ASP A 29 3.54 8.40 -15.72
N THR A 30 3.93 9.16 -16.74
CA THR A 30 5.26 9.08 -17.37
C THR A 30 6.34 9.80 -16.58
N SER A 31 5.95 10.68 -15.65
CA SER A 31 6.87 11.45 -14.81
C SER A 31 6.29 11.76 -13.42
N VAL A 32 7.15 12.23 -12.52
CA VAL A 32 6.73 12.75 -11.21
C VAL A 32 5.83 13.97 -11.37
N ALA A 33 6.10 14.83 -12.35
CA ALA A 33 5.31 16.03 -12.63
C ALA A 33 3.87 15.66 -13.04
N ASP A 34 3.72 14.69 -13.95
CA ASP A 34 2.41 14.20 -14.41
C ASP A 34 1.61 13.63 -13.24
N ARG A 35 2.27 12.86 -12.38
CA ARG A 35 1.66 12.30 -11.17
C ARG A 35 1.13 13.38 -10.22
N LEU A 36 1.92 14.43 -9.98
CA LEU A 36 1.53 15.54 -9.11
C LEU A 36 0.44 16.41 -9.75
N GLY A 37 0.50 16.65 -11.06
CA GLY A 37 -0.54 17.33 -11.83
C GLY A 37 -1.88 16.59 -11.75
N ARG A 38 -1.87 15.28 -12.00
CA ARG A 38 -3.07 14.43 -11.85
C ARG A 38 -3.57 14.39 -10.41
N MET A 39 -2.67 14.44 -9.42
CA MET A 39 -3.06 14.52 -8.01
C MET A 39 -3.80 15.83 -7.70
N LYS A 40 -3.29 16.97 -8.20
CA LYS A 40 -3.94 18.28 -8.06
C LYS A 40 -5.33 18.31 -8.70
N LEU A 41 -5.47 17.80 -9.92
CA LEU A 41 -6.77 17.72 -10.61
C LEU A 41 -7.79 16.88 -9.83
N ASN A 42 -7.39 15.69 -9.35
CA ASN A 42 -8.28 14.84 -8.56
C ASN A 42 -8.68 15.50 -7.24
N TYR A 43 -7.74 16.21 -6.60
CA TYR A 43 -8.03 16.91 -5.35
C TYR A 43 -9.10 17.99 -5.51
N MET A 44 -9.02 18.78 -6.58
CA MET A 44 -10.02 19.82 -6.86
C MET A 44 -11.42 19.25 -7.13
N LYS A 45 -11.50 18.00 -7.61
CA LYS A 45 -12.77 17.33 -7.94
C LYS A 45 -13.36 16.54 -6.77
N GLU A 46 -12.50 15.81 -6.05
CA GLU A 46 -12.92 14.74 -5.12
C GLU A 46 -12.39 14.97 -3.69
N GLY A 47 -11.58 16.01 -3.46
CA GLY A 47 -10.95 16.29 -2.17
C GLY A 47 -9.75 15.40 -1.88
N MET A 48 -9.46 15.22 -0.60
CA MET A 48 -8.27 14.51 -0.11
C MET A 48 -8.20 13.07 -0.64
N ARG A 49 -7.00 12.66 -1.06
CA ARG A 49 -6.74 11.30 -1.50
C ARG A 49 -6.51 10.36 -0.30
N THR A 50 -7.35 9.35 -0.14
CA THR A 50 -7.07 8.20 0.75
C THR A 50 -6.36 7.07 0.01
N SER A 51 -5.29 6.53 0.59
CA SER A 51 -4.56 5.36 0.06
C SER A 51 -4.19 4.41 1.20
N VAL A 52 -4.17 3.12 0.88
CA VAL A 52 -3.76 2.05 1.82
C VAL A 52 -2.62 1.26 1.21
N GLU A 53 -1.69 0.81 2.04
CA GLU A 53 -0.55 -0.03 1.66
C GLU A 53 -0.42 -1.18 2.66
N GLY A 54 -0.15 -2.38 2.16
CA GLY A 54 0.00 -3.58 2.97
C GLY A 54 1.47 -3.93 3.18
N ILE A 55 1.85 -4.25 4.41
CA ILE A 55 3.14 -4.87 4.74
C ILE A 55 2.93 -6.38 4.78
N LEU A 56 3.61 -7.09 3.89
CA LEU A 56 3.61 -8.55 3.85
C LEU A 56 4.94 -9.06 4.41
N LEU A 57 4.87 -9.89 5.44
CA LEU A 57 6.02 -10.45 6.13
C LEU A 57 6.22 -11.92 5.77
N VAL A 58 7.47 -12.27 5.49
CA VAL A 58 7.96 -13.65 5.40
C VAL A 58 9.22 -13.75 6.24
N GLN A 59 9.79 -14.94 6.38
CA GLN A 59 11.09 -15.08 7.02
C GLN A 59 12.06 -15.93 6.20
N GLU A 60 13.34 -15.66 6.38
CA GLU A 60 14.42 -16.50 5.89
C GLU A 60 15.51 -16.50 6.95
N HIS A 61 16.04 -17.68 7.31
CA HIS A 61 17.05 -17.82 8.35
C HIS A 61 16.68 -17.15 9.69
N ASN A 62 15.41 -17.25 10.14
CA ASN A 62 14.88 -16.61 11.34
C ASN A 62 14.90 -15.06 11.32
N HIS A 63 15.04 -14.44 10.14
CA HIS A 63 14.99 -12.99 9.99
C HIS A 63 13.72 -12.58 9.23
N PRO A 64 12.92 -11.62 9.75
CA PRO A 64 11.74 -11.14 9.06
C PRO A 64 12.13 -10.30 7.83
N HIS A 65 11.43 -10.53 6.73
CA HIS A 65 11.61 -9.81 5.47
C HIS A 65 10.27 -9.20 5.04
N VAL A 66 10.32 -7.97 4.52
CA VAL A 66 9.16 -7.29 3.94
C VAL A 66 9.17 -7.50 2.43
N LEU A 67 8.06 -8.00 1.88
CA LEU A 67 7.91 -8.12 0.43
C LEU A 67 7.60 -6.74 -0.19
N LEU A 68 8.40 -6.36 -1.19
CA LEU A 68 8.27 -5.10 -1.91
C LEU A 68 8.05 -5.35 -3.41
N LEU A 69 7.33 -4.44 -4.06
CA LEU A 69 7.24 -4.37 -5.51
C LEU A 69 8.37 -3.48 -6.03
N GLN A 70 9.35 -4.10 -6.68
CA GLN A 70 10.43 -3.39 -7.35
C GLN A 70 9.99 -2.91 -8.74
N ILE A 71 10.33 -1.66 -9.07
CA ILE A 71 10.07 -1.02 -10.36
C ILE A 71 11.42 -0.50 -10.89
N GLY A 72 11.86 -1.04 -12.01
CA GLY A 72 13.23 -0.81 -12.48
C GLY A 72 14.26 -1.30 -11.45
N ASN A 73 15.34 -0.55 -11.26
CA ASN A 73 16.46 -1.00 -10.43
C ASN A 73 16.52 -0.36 -9.03
N THR A 74 15.83 0.78 -8.83
CA THR A 74 16.06 1.63 -7.64
C THR A 74 14.78 1.99 -6.89
N PHE A 75 13.61 1.57 -7.39
CA PHE A 75 12.34 2.05 -6.87
C PHE A 75 11.53 0.89 -6.29
N CYS A 76 11.17 0.99 -5.01
CA CYS A 76 10.39 -0.02 -4.31
C CYS A 76 9.08 0.59 -3.79
N LYS A 77 8.00 -0.19 -3.84
CA LYS A 77 6.69 0.18 -3.27
C LYS A 77 6.13 -0.97 -2.43
N LEU A 78 5.37 -0.62 -1.40
CA LEU A 78 4.45 -1.58 -0.81
C LEU A 78 3.28 -1.86 -1.77
N PRO A 79 2.70 -3.08 -1.74
CA PRO A 79 1.49 -3.38 -2.47
C PRO A 79 0.29 -2.63 -1.85
N GLY A 80 -0.41 -1.84 -2.67
CA GLY A 80 -1.53 -1.04 -2.19
C GLY A 80 -2.12 -0.11 -3.25
N GLY A 81 -2.77 0.96 -2.82
CA GLY A 81 -3.14 2.08 -3.68
C GLY A 81 -4.33 2.89 -3.20
N ARG A 82 -4.76 3.82 -4.07
CA ARG A 82 -5.87 4.75 -3.81
C ARG A 82 -7.21 4.04 -3.60
N LEU A 83 -7.93 4.42 -2.55
CA LEU A 83 -9.29 3.96 -2.26
C LEU A 83 -10.33 4.67 -3.14
N LYS A 84 -11.49 4.05 -3.33
CA LYS A 84 -12.68 4.73 -3.87
C LYS A 84 -13.29 5.63 -2.79
N PRO A 85 -14.04 6.68 -3.16
CA PRO A 85 -14.78 7.47 -2.18
C PRO A 85 -15.68 6.59 -1.29
N GLY A 86 -15.57 6.75 0.03
CA GLY A 86 -16.36 5.99 1.02
C GLY A 86 -15.99 4.51 1.17
N GLU A 87 -14.95 4.02 0.50
CA GLU A 87 -14.52 2.63 0.62
C GLU A 87 -13.85 2.35 1.97
N ASN A 88 -14.23 1.26 2.63
CA ASN A 88 -13.57 0.80 3.84
C ASN A 88 -12.10 0.45 3.56
N GLU A 89 -11.20 0.87 4.46
CA GLU A 89 -9.75 0.74 4.27
C GLU A 89 -9.29 -0.71 4.15
N ASN A 90 -9.81 -1.62 4.99
CA ASN A 90 -9.45 -3.04 4.96
C ASN A 90 -9.95 -3.70 3.68
N GLU A 91 -11.21 -3.50 3.32
CA GLU A 91 -11.77 -4.05 2.07
C GLU A 91 -11.09 -3.48 0.83
N GLY A 92 -10.77 -2.18 0.86
CA GLY A 92 -9.98 -1.52 -0.14
C GLY A 92 -8.59 -2.14 -0.27
N LEU A 93 -7.91 -2.41 0.84
CA LEU A 93 -6.59 -3.05 0.84
C LEU A 93 -6.66 -4.47 0.27
N LYS A 94 -7.62 -5.31 0.71
CA LYS A 94 -7.83 -6.66 0.15
C LYS A 94 -8.00 -6.60 -1.37
N ARG A 95 -8.84 -5.70 -1.88
CA ARG A 95 -9.05 -5.49 -3.32
C ARG A 95 -7.75 -5.06 -4.03
N LYS A 96 -6.94 -4.19 -3.41
CA LYS A 96 -5.65 -3.76 -3.98
C LYS A 96 -4.63 -4.88 -4.02
N LEU A 97 -4.54 -5.68 -2.95
CA LEU A 97 -3.66 -6.84 -2.88
C LEU A 97 -4.05 -7.88 -3.93
N SER A 98 -5.33 -8.25 -4.04
CA SER A 98 -5.79 -9.17 -5.10
C SER A 98 -5.47 -8.64 -6.50
N SER A 99 -5.78 -7.38 -6.78
CA SER A 99 -5.47 -6.79 -8.09
C SER A 99 -3.97 -6.80 -8.42
N LYS A 100 -3.09 -6.65 -7.43
CA LYS A 100 -1.64 -6.59 -7.63
C LYS A 100 -0.96 -7.96 -7.63
N LEU A 101 -1.38 -8.87 -6.76
CA LEU A 101 -0.59 -10.06 -6.40
C LEU A 101 -1.31 -11.38 -6.70
N ALA A 102 -2.65 -11.40 -6.74
CA ALA A 102 -3.36 -12.64 -7.05
C ALA A 102 -3.08 -13.08 -8.49
N ALA A 103 -3.06 -14.39 -8.69
CA ALA A 103 -2.93 -15.03 -9.99
C ALA A 103 -4.20 -14.80 -10.82
N ASN A 104 -4.02 -14.69 -12.14
CA ASN A 104 -5.12 -14.62 -13.11
C ASN A 104 -5.57 -16.05 -13.47
N SER A 105 -6.04 -16.80 -12.48
CA SER A 105 -6.50 -18.18 -12.67
C SER A 105 -7.89 -18.38 -12.08
N PRO A 106 -8.64 -19.40 -12.55
CA PRO A 106 -9.90 -19.80 -11.94
C PRO A 106 -9.73 -20.43 -10.54
N ALA A 107 -8.50 -20.50 -10.03
CA ALA A 107 -8.24 -20.95 -8.67
C ALA A 107 -8.88 -20.00 -7.64
N PRO A 108 -9.13 -20.48 -6.41
CA PRO A 108 -9.62 -19.64 -5.33
C PRO A 108 -8.73 -18.40 -5.14
N GLN A 109 -9.36 -17.23 -5.10
CA GLN A 109 -8.66 -15.98 -4.84
C GLN A 109 -8.11 -15.98 -3.40
N PRO A 110 -6.95 -15.34 -3.15
CA PRO A 110 -6.38 -15.28 -1.81
C PRO A 110 -7.37 -14.65 -0.81
N ASN A 111 -7.56 -15.31 0.33
CA ASN A 111 -8.32 -14.76 1.45
C ASN A 111 -7.41 -13.90 2.33
N TRP A 112 -7.22 -12.64 1.94
CA TRP A 112 -6.35 -11.71 2.65
C TRP A 112 -6.86 -11.43 4.07
N GLN A 113 -6.04 -11.78 5.07
CA GLN A 113 -6.23 -11.34 6.45
C GLN A 113 -5.48 -10.03 6.67
N ILE A 114 -6.22 -8.98 7.03
CA ILE A 114 -5.65 -7.66 7.30
C ILE A 114 -5.44 -7.54 8.81
N GLY A 115 -4.20 -7.30 9.22
CA GLY A 115 -3.84 -7.05 10.61
C GLY A 115 -4.10 -5.61 11.05
N GLU A 116 -3.39 -5.17 12.08
CA GLU A 116 -3.54 -3.83 12.64
C GLU A 116 -2.91 -2.73 11.77
N CYS A 117 -3.34 -1.49 11.99
CA CYS A 117 -2.74 -0.32 11.38
C CYS A 117 -1.37 -0.05 12.02
N VAL A 118 -0.30 -0.09 11.23
CA VAL A 118 1.08 0.14 11.69
C VAL A 118 1.54 1.59 11.60
N GLY A 119 0.80 2.44 10.90
CA GLY A 119 1.15 3.84 10.74
C GLY A 119 0.30 4.59 9.72
N ILE A 120 0.27 5.92 9.86
CA ILE A 120 -0.46 6.83 8.98
C ILE A 120 0.49 7.94 8.55
N TRP A 121 0.51 8.22 7.25
CA TRP A 121 1.35 9.26 6.66
C TRP A 121 0.50 10.31 5.96
N TRP A 122 0.83 11.58 6.20
CA TRP A 122 0.11 12.74 5.68
C TRP A 122 0.95 13.49 4.66
N ARG A 123 0.33 13.86 3.55
CA ARG A 123 0.92 14.72 2.53
C ARG A 123 0.31 16.12 2.62
N PRO A 124 1.05 17.15 3.07
CA PRO A 124 0.47 18.49 3.25
C PRO A 124 0.30 19.25 1.93
N ASN A 125 1.20 19.04 0.96
CA ASN A 125 1.28 19.78 -0.30
C ASN A 125 1.35 18.84 -1.52
N PHE A 126 1.19 19.37 -2.73
CA PHE A 126 1.37 18.62 -3.98
C PHE A 126 2.85 18.40 -4.31
N GLU A 127 3.57 17.81 -3.36
CA GLU A 127 4.99 17.49 -3.40
C GLU A 127 5.18 16.01 -3.03
N THR A 128 6.41 15.51 -2.95
CA THR A 128 6.71 14.11 -2.62
C THR A 128 6.87 13.84 -1.13
N VAL A 129 7.12 14.86 -0.31
CA VAL A 129 7.33 14.74 1.14
C VAL A 129 6.04 14.35 1.87
N MET A 130 6.17 13.44 2.84
CA MET A 130 5.11 12.97 3.73
C MET A 130 5.60 13.00 5.18
N TYR A 131 4.67 13.11 6.12
CA TYR A 131 4.94 13.17 7.55
C TYR A 131 4.15 12.10 8.29
N PRO A 132 4.68 11.47 9.35
CA PRO A 132 3.96 10.48 10.16
C PRO A 132 2.93 11.11 11.12
N TYR A 133 2.57 12.38 10.88
CA TYR A 133 1.58 13.17 11.59
C TYR A 133 1.04 14.24 10.64
N CYS A 134 -0.15 14.79 10.90
CA CYS A 134 -0.64 15.95 10.17
C CYS A 134 0.07 17.21 10.72
N PRO A 135 0.87 17.95 9.92
CA PRO A 135 1.61 19.09 10.44
C PRO A 135 0.70 20.21 10.97
N PRO A 136 1.14 21.00 11.97
CA PRO A 136 0.37 22.13 12.48
C PRO A 136 -0.07 23.09 11.37
N HIS A 137 -1.26 23.67 11.53
CA HIS A 137 -1.90 24.61 10.58
C HIS A 137 -2.29 24.01 9.21
N ILE A 138 -2.00 22.74 8.94
CA ILE A 138 -2.49 22.04 7.74
C ILE A 138 -3.92 21.55 8.00
N THR A 139 -4.91 22.31 7.50
CA THR A 139 -6.33 21.95 7.61
C THR A 139 -6.84 21.16 6.40
N LYS A 140 -6.08 21.15 5.29
CA LYS A 140 -6.45 20.56 4.01
C LYS A 140 -5.27 19.79 3.39
N PRO A 141 -4.89 18.63 3.93
CA PRO A 141 -3.89 17.75 3.33
C PRO A 141 -4.37 17.20 1.97
N LYS A 142 -3.44 16.67 1.17
CA LYS A 142 -3.63 16.34 -0.25
C LYS A 142 -3.78 14.84 -0.49
#